data_AF-A0A699ZZG9-F1
#
_entry.id   AF-A0A699ZZG9-F1
#
_cell.length_a   1.000
_cell.length_b   1.000
_cell.length_c   1.000
_cell.angle_alpha   90.00
_cell.angle_beta   90.00
_cell.angle_gamma   90.00
#
_symmetry.space_group_name_H-M   'P 1'
#
loop_
_entity.id
_entity.type
_entity.pdbx_description
1 polymer ?
#
loop_
_entity_poly.entity_id
_entity_poly.type
_entity_poly.pdbx_seq_one_letter_code
_entity_poly.pdbx_strand_id
1 'polypeptide(L)'
;MSRLAGAALSKFEAVLEEDPGMVTARYRAALAMAGLAESSNAQDALLLLQNAAIYLQQVIGSTGPEAEGLRPSATTALANCRQALAAVTTQGTRS
;
A
#
# COMPACT_ATOMS: atom_id res chain seq x y z
N MET A 1 6.74 -11.06 -11.10
CA MET A 1 6.97 -10.02 -10.08
C MET A 1 6.23 -10.27 -8.76
N SER A 2 5.18 -11.11 -8.71
CA SER A 2 4.34 -11.30 -7.50
C SER A 2 5.01 -11.94 -6.27
N ARG A 3 5.90 -12.94 -6.44
CA ARG A 3 6.53 -13.63 -5.28
C ARG A 3 7.39 -12.72 -4.40
N LEU A 4 8.08 -11.74 -5.01
CA LEU A 4 8.94 -10.81 -4.27
C LEU A 4 8.12 -9.81 -3.47
N ALA A 5 7.01 -9.32 -4.03
CA ALA A 5 6.12 -8.40 -3.35
C ALA A 5 5.42 -9.09 -2.15
N GLY A 6 5.04 -10.37 -2.28
CA GLY A 6 4.50 -11.17 -1.18
C GLY A 6 5.51 -11.35 -0.05
N ALA A 7 6.74 -11.78 -0.37
CA ALA A 7 7.79 -11.93 0.64
C ALA A 7 8.20 -10.60 1.29
N ALA A 8 8.16 -9.50 0.55
CA ALA A 8 8.41 -8.16 1.09
C ALA A 8 7.30 -7.75 2.07
N LEU A 9 6.03 -7.95 1.70
CA LEU A 9 4.89 -7.63 2.54
C LEU A 9 4.97 -8.36 3.88
N SER A 10 5.19 -9.68 3.87
CA SER A 10 5.29 -10.46 5.12
C SER A 10 6.42 -9.98 6.05
N LYS A 11 7.53 -9.51 5.48
CA LYS A 11 8.64 -8.95 6.29
C LYS A 11 8.26 -7.62 6.92
N PHE A 12 7.57 -6.75 6.20
CA PHE A 12 7.14 -5.46 6.75
C PHE A 12 5.99 -5.61 7.75
N GLU A 13 5.10 -6.58 7.55
CA GLU A 13 4.06 -6.93 8.52
C GLU A 13 4.68 -7.44 9.83
N ALA A 14 5.67 -8.33 9.77
CA ALA A 14 6.41 -8.77 10.97
C ALA A 14 7.06 -7.60 11.73
N VAL A 15 7.62 -6.62 11.01
CA VAL A 15 8.17 -5.41 11.64
C VAL A 15 7.07 -4.57 12.30
N LEU A 16 5.89 -4.45 11.67
CA LEU A 16 4.76 -3.71 12.21
C LEU A 16 4.08 -4.41 13.40
N GLU A 17 4.24 -5.73 13.54
CA GLU A 17 3.84 -6.46 14.74
C GLU A 17 4.71 -6.10 15.94
N GLU A 18 6.02 -5.91 15.74
CA GLU A 18 6.95 -5.51 16.80
C GLU A 18 6.90 -4.00 17.08
N ASP A 19 6.85 -3.17 16.04
CA ASP A 19 6.72 -1.71 16.12
C ASP A 19 5.61 -1.19 15.20
N PRO A 20 4.36 -1.11 15.72
CA PRO A 20 3.24 -0.54 14.98
C PRO A 20 3.45 0.93 14.60
N GLY A 21 4.39 1.64 15.24
CA GLY A 21 4.69 3.04 14.96
C GLY A 21 5.57 3.25 13.73
N MET A 22 6.29 2.22 13.26
CA MET A 22 7.36 2.38 12.28
C MET A 22 6.85 2.88 10.91
N VAL A 23 7.12 4.14 10.61
CA VAL A 23 6.58 4.85 9.43
C VAL A 23 7.13 4.24 8.14
N THR A 24 8.43 3.92 8.07
CA THR A 24 9.03 3.27 6.89
C THR A 24 8.43 1.90 6.64
N ALA A 25 8.24 1.05 7.66
CA ALA A 25 7.67 -0.29 7.48
C ALA A 25 6.26 -0.20 6.89
N ARG A 26 5.44 0.71 7.41
CA ARG A 26 4.10 1.01 6.90
C ARG A 26 4.11 1.50 5.45
N TYR A 27 5.00 2.43 5.12
CA TYR A 27 5.17 2.91 3.74
C TYR A 27 5.56 1.78 2.78
N ARG A 28 6.50 0.92 3.19
CA ARG A 28 6.99 -0.17 2.35
C ARG A 28 5.96 -1.30 2.20
N ALA A 29 5.21 -1.63 3.25
CA ALA A 29 4.09 -2.56 3.18
C ALA A 29 3.02 -2.08 2.20
N ALA A 30 2.69 -0.78 2.22
CA ALA A 30 1.79 -0.18 1.22
C ALA A 30 2.27 -0.37 -0.23
N LEU A 31 3.55 -0.12 -0.50
CA LEU A 31 4.09 -0.33 -1.84
C LEU A 31 4.08 -1.80 -2.26
N ALA A 32 4.37 -2.72 -1.34
CA ALA A 32 4.33 -4.15 -1.59
C ALA A 32 2.90 -4.63 -1.91
N MET A 33 1.89 -4.15 -1.16
CA MET A 33 0.48 -4.41 -1.43
C MET A 33 0.05 -3.89 -2.81
N ALA A 34 0.44 -2.66 -3.17
CA ALA A 34 0.15 -2.10 -4.48
C ALA A 34 0.78 -2.94 -5.62
N GLY A 35 2.03 -3.37 -5.46
CA GLY A 35 2.70 -4.23 -6.44
C GLY A 35 2.11 -5.65 -6.53
N LEU A 36 1.57 -6.20 -5.43
CA LEU A 36 0.84 -7.47 -5.46
C LEU A 36 -0.46 -7.34 -6.26
N ALA A 37 -1.20 -6.24 -6.07
CA ALA A 37 -2.49 -6.01 -6.70
C ALA A 37 -2.43 -6.06 -8.23
N GLU A 38 -1.32 -5.65 -8.84
CA GLU A 38 -1.11 -5.71 -10.29
C GLU A 38 -1.21 -7.12 -10.89
N SER A 39 -0.98 -8.15 -10.08
CA SER A 39 -1.00 -9.56 -10.50
C SER A 39 -2.11 -10.39 -9.85
N SER A 40 -2.97 -9.75 -9.07
CA SER A 40 -4.07 -10.39 -8.34
C SER A 40 -5.36 -10.37 -9.16
N ASN A 41 -6.31 -11.23 -8.80
CA ASN A 41 -7.68 -11.10 -9.31
C ASN A 41 -8.33 -9.80 -8.81
N ALA A 42 -9.46 -9.39 -9.38
CA ALA A 42 -10.09 -8.11 -9.07
C ALA A 42 -10.47 -7.94 -7.58
N GLN A 43 -10.90 -9.01 -6.91
CA GLN A 43 -11.30 -8.98 -5.51
C GLN A 43 -10.09 -8.79 -4.59
N ASP A 44 -9.03 -9.57 -4.81
CA ASP A 44 -7.79 -9.48 -4.04
C ASP A 44 -7.08 -8.15 -4.31
N ALA A 45 -7.05 -7.71 -5.57
CA ALA A 45 -6.49 -6.41 -5.96
C ALA A 45 -7.20 -5.26 -5.25
N LEU A 46 -8.53 -5.32 -5.12
CA LEU A 46 -9.31 -4.31 -4.43
C LEU A 46 -8.97 -4.25 -2.94
N LEU A 47 -8.88 -5.40 -2.27
CA LEU A 47 -8.48 -5.46 -0.85
C LEU A 47 -7.06 -4.93 -0.64
N LEU A 48 -6.11 -5.37 -1.47
CA LEU A 48 -4.71 -4.96 -1.41
C LEU A 48 -4.55 -3.44 -1.60
N LEU A 49 -5.22 -2.87 -2.61
CA LEU A 49 -5.14 -1.43 -2.89
C LEU A 49 -5.82 -0.59 -1.80
N GLN A 50 -6.90 -1.08 -1.19
CA GLN A 50 -7.54 -0.41 -0.04
C GLN A 50 -6.59 -0.38 1.18
N ASN A 51 -5.99 -1.51 1.53
CA ASN A 51 -5.05 -1.58 2.64
C ASN A 51 -3.80 -0.72 2.38
N ALA A 52 -3.27 -0.74 1.15
CA ALA A 52 -2.18 0.15 0.74
C ALA A 52 -2.54 1.62 0.95
N ALA A 53 -3.74 2.04 0.53
CA ALA A 53 -4.21 3.42 0.70
C ALA A 53 -4.30 3.83 2.19
N ILE A 54 -4.81 2.95 3.05
CA ILE A 54 -4.89 3.19 4.51
C ILE A 54 -3.49 3.41 5.10
N TYR A 55 -2.54 2.54 4.76
CA TYR A 55 -1.17 2.65 5.25
C TYR A 55 -0.49 3.94 4.77
N LEU A 56 -0.72 4.35 3.53
CA LEU A 56 -0.20 5.62 2.99
C LEU A 56 -0.82 6.83 3.68
N GLN A 57 -2.12 6.81 3.99
CA GLN A 57 -2.78 7.88 4.75
C GLN A 57 -2.20 8.02 6.15
N GLN A 58 -1.94 6.90 6.82
CA GLN A 58 -1.29 6.88 8.13
C GLN A 58 0.15 7.42 8.07
N VAL A 59 0.92 7.10 7.02
CA VAL A 59 2.26 7.70 6.78
C VAL A 59 2.16 9.22 6.59
N ILE A 60 1.21 9.69 5.78
CA ILE A 60 1.01 11.13 5.53
C ILE A 60 0.62 11.88 6.81
N GLY A 61 -0.23 11.27 7.64
CA GLY A 61 -0.68 11.83 8.92
C GLY A 61 0.32 11.68 10.07
N SER A 62 1.42 10.95 9.89
CA SER A 62 2.46 10.80 10.91
C SER A 62 3.33 12.05 11.02
N THR A 63 3.86 12.27 12.22
CA THR A 63 4.77 13.38 12.55
C THR A 63 6.21 12.88 12.67
N GLY A 64 7.17 13.80 12.61
CA GLY A 64 8.60 13.50 12.73
C GLY A 64 9.35 13.47 11.40
N PRO A 65 10.69 13.48 11.45
CA PRO A 65 11.54 13.69 10.28
C PRO A 65 11.42 12.56 9.25
N GLU A 66 11.18 11.33 9.70
CA GLU A 66 10.98 10.18 8.81
C GLU A 66 9.68 10.33 8.00
N ALA A 67 8.58 10.68 8.66
CA ALA A 67 7.30 10.92 7.99
C ALA A 67 7.37 12.10 7.04
N GLU A 68 8.08 13.18 7.41
CA GLU A 68 8.31 14.34 6.55
C GLU A 68 9.05 13.99 5.27
N GLY A 69 10.11 13.18 5.37
CA GLY A 69 10.87 12.71 4.20
C GLY A 69 10.04 11.81 3.27
N LEU A 70 9.15 11.00 3.83
CA LEU A 70 8.31 10.07 3.05
C LEU A 70 7.01 10.70 2.53
N ARG A 71 6.54 11.82 3.11
CA ARG A 71 5.23 12.43 2.79
C ARG A 71 5.02 12.73 1.30
N PRO A 72 5.98 13.29 0.55
CA PRO A 72 5.79 13.53 -0.88
C PRO A 72 5.56 12.21 -1.65
N SER A 73 6.42 11.21 -1.42
CA SER A 73 6.33 9.90 -2.07
C SER A 73 5.08 9.13 -1.66
N ALA A 74 4.68 9.22 -0.39
CA ALA A 74 3.45 8.61 0.11
C ALA A 74 2.20 9.26 -0.49
N THR A 75 2.21 10.57 -0.72
CA THR A 75 1.13 11.31 -1.38
C THR A 75 0.97 10.87 -2.83
N THR A 76 2.07 10.76 -3.57
CA THR A 76 2.05 10.24 -4.96
C THR A 76 1.58 8.80 -5.01
N ALA A 77 2.10 7.93 -4.13
CA ALA A 77 1.66 6.53 -4.07
C ALA A 77 0.17 6.40 -3.74
N LEU A 78 -0.37 7.27 -2.88
CA LEU A 78 -1.80 7.27 -2.52
C LEU A 78 -2.67 7.67 -3.72
N ALA A 79 -2.24 8.66 -4.50
CA ALA A 79 -2.93 9.04 -5.73
C ALA A 79 -2.97 7.88 -6.73
N ASN A 80 -1.85 7.18 -6.91
CA ASN A 80 -1.76 6.02 -7.79
C ASN A 80 -2.67 4.87 -7.31
N CYS A 81 -2.70 4.58 -6.00
CA CYS A 81 -3.60 3.56 -5.44
C CYS A 81 -5.07 3.90 -5.67
N ARG A 82 -5.45 5.17 -5.51
CA ARG A 82 -6.83 5.64 -5.76
C ARG A 82 -7.22 5.51 -7.24
N GLN A 83 -6.31 5.84 -8.15
CA GLN A 83 -6.53 5.65 -9.58
C GLN A 83 -6.70 4.17 -9.94
N ALA A 84 -5.86 3.29 -9.38
CA ALA A 84 -5.97 1.85 -9.59
C ALA A 84 -7.29 1.27 -9.02
N LEU A 85 -7.72 1.73 -7.83
CA LEU A 85 -9.01 1.35 -7.24
C LEU A 85 -10.19 1.72 -8.15
N ALA A 86 -10.18 2.94 -8.70
CA ALA A 86 -11.22 3.38 -9.63
C ALA A 86 -11.25 2.52 -10.90
N ALA A 87 -10.08 2.09 -11.41
CA ALA A 87 -9.99 1.23 -12.58
C ALA A 87 -10.53 -0.19 -12.31
N VAL A 88 -10.17 -0.80 -11.18
CA VAL A 88 -10.64 -2.15 -10.82
C VAL A 88 -12.15 -2.18 -10.61
N THR A 89 -12.69 -1.17 -9.93
CA THR A 89 -14.15 -1.06 -9.65
C THR A 89 -14.98 -0.84 -10.92
N THR A 90 -14.47 -0.07 -11.90
CA THR A 90 -15.17 0.14 -13.18
C THR A 90 -15.09 -1.07 -14.12
N GLN A 91 -14.06 -1.92 -14.00
CA GLN A 91 -13.99 -3.18 -14.76
C GLN A 91 -14.88 -4.27 -14.16
N GLY A 92 -14.97 -4.37 -12.84
CA GLY A 92 -15.81 -5.36 -12.16
C GLY A 92 -17.32 -5.16 -12.35
N THR A 93 -17.76 -3.95 -12.71
CA THR A 93 -19.18 -3.63 -13.00
C THR A 93 -19.59 -3.92 -14.45
N ARG A 94 -18.64 -4.27 -15.32
CA ARG A 94 -18.88 -4.61 -16.74
C ARG A 94 -18.84 -6.13 -17.01
N SER A 95 -18.71 -6.94 -15.97
CA SER A 95 -18.71 -8.42 -16.02
C SER A 95 -20.07 -8.96 -15.62
#